data_AF-A0A223MAH5-F1
#
_entry.id   AF-A0A223MAH5-F1
#
_cell.length_a   1.000
_cell.length_b   1.000
_cell.length_c   1.000
_cell.angle_alpha   90.00
_cell.angle_beta   90.00
_cell.angle_gamma   90.00
#
_symmetry.space_group_name_H-M   'P 1'
#
loop_
_entity.id
_entity.type
_entity.pdbx_description
1 polymer ?
#
loop_
_entity_poly.entity_id
_entity_poly.type
_entity_poly.pdbx_seq_one_letter_code
_entity_poly.pdbx_strand_id
1 'polypeptide(L)'
;MTNNQIGRYIDKEGATILENVFSATANGTGKAFFQSKPFTILQDSYAFKFKDESITKKSVYLFFLASLNKVFQKYSWDNKSIWERIRQEKIYLPIKNKQIDFDFIEKFVVLIEKIIVKELKAAHMAELKAYLLATGFEENEATHTHTHTHRERERERERARERAAFQAEIEDLYLNTIWKEFRIKDIFDVSSSNKVIHANKVKIHDTQIPNTYPYVVRQSKNNGIKGYIHENLQFLNPANTISFAQDTFLSFVQKQKYFTGNNVKVLKYKGKNKIKQNH
;
A
#
# COMPACT_ATOMS: atom_id res chain seq x y z
N MET A 1 -12.12 -5.39 -7.19
CA MET A 1 -11.28 -6.60 -7.20
C MET A 1 -12.09 -7.76 -7.74
N THR A 2 -11.83 -8.23 -8.96
CA THR A 2 -12.45 -9.46 -9.47
C THR A 2 -11.61 -10.64 -8.99
N ASN A 3 -12.18 -11.51 -8.16
CA ASN A 3 -11.53 -12.68 -7.54
C ASN A 3 -11.21 -13.82 -8.55
N ASN A 4 -10.69 -13.51 -9.74
CA ASN A 4 -10.51 -14.47 -10.84
C ASN A 4 -11.74 -15.37 -11.11
N GLN A 5 -12.95 -14.81 -10.94
CA GLN A 5 -14.23 -15.55 -11.00
C GLN A 5 -14.38 -16.71 -10.00
N ILE A 6 -13.60 -16.76 -8.91
CA ILE A 6 -13.84 -17.70 -7.81
C ILE A 6 -15.14 -17.30 -7.10
N GLY A 7 -16.16 -18.16 -7.23
CA GLY A 7 -17.48 -17.94 -6.63
C GLY A 7 -17.60 -18.40 -5.18
N ARG A 8 -17.05 -19.58 -4.83
CA ARG A 8 -17.15 -20.21 -3.50
C ARG A 8 -15.96 -21.12 -3.22
N TYR A 9 -15.73 -21.41 -1.94
CA TYR A 9 -14.85 -22.50 -1.50
C TYR A 9 -15.69 -23.74 -1.20
N ILE A 10 -15.20 -24.91 -1.59
CA ILE A 10 -15.89 -26.20 -1.40
C ILE A 10 -14.92 -27.24 -0.83
N ASP A 11 -15.45 -28.35 -0.34
CA ASP A 11 -14.66 -29.54 -0.04
C ASP A 11 -14.05 -30.12 -1.33
N LYS A 12 -12.86 -30.71 -1.22
CA LYS A 12 -12.18 -31.39 -2.32
C LYS A 12 -12.79 -32.76 -2.59
N GLU A 13 -13.45 -33.37 -1.61
CA GLU A 13 -14.00 -34.71 -1.74
C GLU A 13 -15.06 -34.77 -2.87
N GLY A 14 -14.85 -35.66 -3.85
CA GLY A 14 -15.72 -35.81 -5.02
C GLY A 14 -15.57 -34.74 -6.11
N ALA A 15 -14.68 -33.76 -5.95
CA ALA A 15 -14.47 -32.70 -6.93
C ALA A 15 -13.31 -33.00 -7.89
N THR A 16 -13.50 -32.75 -9.19
CA THR A 16 -12.39 -32.69 -10.15
C THR A 16 -11.53 -31.47 -9.86
N ILE A 17 -10.28 -31.69 -9.46
CA ILE A 17 -9.33 -30.62 -9.17
C ILE A 17 -8.50 -30.31 -10.41
N LEU A 18 -8.46 -29.04 -10.77
CA LEU A 18 -7.72 -28.48 -11.89
C LEU A 18 -6.70 -27.47 -11.36
N GLU A 19 -5.57 -27.33 -12.03
CA GLU A 19 -4.56 -26.31 -11.74
C GLU A 19 -3.74 -26.01 -13.00
N ASN A 20 -3.14 -24.82 -13.05
CA ASN A 20 -2.33 -24.38 -14.18
C ASN A 20 -3.07 -24.46 -15.52
N VAL A 21 -4.35 -24.07 -15.51
CA VAL A 21 -5.20 -24.05 -16.70
C VAL A 21 -5.87 -22.68 -16.87
N PHE A 22 -6.44 -22.45 -18.04
CA PHE A 22 -7.35 -21.33 -18.27
C PHE A 22 -8.77 -21.72 -17.89
N SER A 23 -9.54 -20.75 -17.39
CA SER A 23 -10.98 -20.90 -17.16
C SER A 23 -11.76 -19.77 -17.85
N ALA A 24 -12.94 -20.07 -18.39
CA ALA A 24 -13.85 -19.07 -18.97
C ALA A 24 -15.32 -19.49 -18.76
N THR A 25 -16.24 -18.52 -18.75
CA THR A 25 -17.68 -18.82 -18.67
C THR A 25 -18.22 -19.33 -20.00
N ALA A 26 -19.07 -20.35 -19.98
CA ALA A 26 -19.71 -20.88 -21.18
C ALA A 26 -20.80 -19.97 -21.77
N ASN A 27 -21.51 -19.26 -20.90
CA ASN A 27 -22.71 -18.47 -21.24
C ASN A 27 -22.60 -16.99 -20.83
N GLY A 28 -21.39 -16.50 -20.55
CA GLY A 28 -21.14 -15.20 -19.92
C GLY A 28 -20.39 -14.19 -20.79
N THR A 29 -19.79 -13.20 -20.13
CA THR A 29 -19.15 -12.00 -20.72
C THR A 29 -17.81 -12.27 -21.41
N GLY A 30 -17.59 -13.49 -21.90
CA GLY A 30 -16.41 -13.88 -22.67
C GLY A 30 -15.10 -13.99 -21.89
N LYS A 31 -14.91 -13.33 -20.75
CA LYS A 31 -13.58 -13.19 -20.13
C LYS A 31 -12.96 -14.52 -19.67
N ALA A 32 -11.68 -14.72 -19.98
CA ALA A 32 -10.86 -15.82 -19.50
C ALA A 32 -9.97 -15.42 -18.31
N PHE A 33 -9.56 -16.41 -17.52
CA PHE A 33 -8.69 -16.29 -16.35
C PHE A 33 -7.64 -17.39 -16.37
N PHE A 34 -6.46 -17.11 -15.82
CA PHE A 34 -5.45 -18.12 -15.54
C PHE A 34 -5.55 -18.57 -14.07
N GLN A 35 -5.72 -19.86 -13.86
CA GLN A 35 -5.91 -20.47 -12.53
C GLN A 35 -4.64 -21.22 -12.12
N SER A 36 -3.70 -20.52 -11.50
CA SER A 36 -2.42 -21.08 -11.02
C SER A 36 -2.52 -21.94 -9.77
N LYS A 37 -3.69 -21.99 -9.13
CA LYS A 37 -3.92 -22.71 -7.87
C LYS A 37 -5.00 -23.79 -8.08
N PRO A 38 -5.00 -24.86 -7.26
CA PRO A 38 -6.05 -25.87 -7.28
C PRO A 38 -7.44 -25.26 -7.18
N PHE A 39 -8.32 -25.60 -8.12
CA PHE A 39 -9.72 -25.19 -8.15
C PHE A 39 -10.59 -26.23 -8.85
N THR A 40 -11.91 -26.04 -8.85
CA THR A 40 -12.84 -26.80 -9.68
C THR A 40 -13.78 -25.82 -10.40
N ILE A 41 -14.46 -26.30 -11.43
CA ILE A 41 -15.41 -25.50 -12.21
C ILE A 41 -16.85 -25.87 -11.84
N LEU A 42 -17.73 -24.86 -11.80
CA LEU A 42 -19.17 -25.04 -11.70
C LEU A 42 -19.76 -25.35 -13.08
N GLN A 43 -21.05 -25.71 -13.12
CA GLN A 43 -21.81 -25.82 -14.36
C GLN A 43 -21.67 -24.54 -15.22
N ASP A 44 -21.70 -24.69 -16.54
CA ASP A 44 -21.55 -23.60 -17.52
C ASP A 44 -20.22 -22.85 -17.45
N SER A 45 -19.14 -23.55 -17.13
CA SER A 45 -17.77 -23.05 -17.20
C SER A 45 -16.88 -23.99 -18.01
N TYR A 46 -15.91 -23.43 -18.71
CA TYR A 46 -14.88 -24.17 -19.43
C TYR A 46 -13.57 -24.08 -18.68
N ALA A 47 -12.83 -25.19 -18.66
CA ALA A 47 -11.42 -25.21 -18.35
C ALA A 47 -10.65 -25.80 -19.54
N PHE A 48 -9.54 -25.16 -19.91
CA PHE A 48 -8.72 -25.58 -21.04
C PHE A 48 -7.25 -25.29 -20.78
N LYS A 49 -6.38 -26.14 -21.33
CA LYS A 49 -4.92 -26.08 -21.15
C LYS A 49 -4.20 -26.16 -22.48
N PHE A 50 -2.89 -25.92 -22.47
CA PHE A 50 -2.04 -26.18 -23.63
C PHE A 50 -2.08 -27.66 -24.00
N LYS A 51 -2.02 -27.96 -25.30
CA LYS A 51 -1.86 -29.34 -25.78
C LYS A 51 -0.48 -29.90 -25.44
N ASP A 52 0.53 -29.04 -25.45
CA ASP A 52 1.87 -29.37 -25.00
C ASP A 52 1.95 -29.20 -23.47
N GLU A 53 2.09 -30.32 -22.77
CA GLU A 53 2.13 -30.38 -21.32
C GLU A 53 3.46 -29.89 -20.74
N SER A 54 4.51 -29.71 -21.56
CA SER A 54 5.78 -29.13 -21.11
C SER A 54 5.67 -27.63 -20.78
N ILE A 55 4.61 -26.97 -21.24
CA ILE A 55 4.35 -25.55 -20.97
C ILE A 55 3.83 -25.36 -19.54
N THR A 56 4.74 -25.01 -18.65
CA THR A 56 4.48 -24.83 -17.20
C THR A 56 4.72 -23.42 -16.69
N LYS A 57 5.38 -22.56 -17.49
CA LYS A 57 5.81 -21.24 -17.04
C LYS A 57 4.66 -20.25 -16.96
N LYS A 58 4.45 -19.67 -15.77
CA LYS A 58 3.41 -18.66 -15.50
C LYS A 58 3.42 -17.50 -16.48
N SER A 59 4.60 -16.99 -16.87
CA SER A 59 4.75 -15.90 -17.84
C SER A 59 4.08 -16.23 -19.18
N VAL A 60 4.23 -17.46 -19.66
CA VAL A 60 3.60 -17.94 -20.90
C VAL A 60 2.07 -17.94 -20.75
N TYR A 61 1.54 -18.48 -19.64
CA TYR A 61 0.10 -18.44 -19.37
C TYR A 61 -0.45 -17.01 -19.33
N LEU A 62 0.24 -16.07 -18.68
CA LEU A 62 -0.20 -14.68 -18.59
C LEU A 62 -0.22 -13.98 -19.96
N PHE A 63 0.78 -14.24 -20.81
CA PHE A 63 0.81 -13.67 -22.15
C PHE A 63 -0.35 -14.21 -23.01
N PHE A 64 -0.53 -15.54 -23.03
CA PHE A 64 -1.64 -16.16 -23.76
C PHE A 64 -2.99 -15.71 -23.21
N LEU A 65 -3.13 -15.53 -21.90
CA LEU A 65 -4.34 -14.99 -21.28
C LEU A 65 -4.68 -13.60 -21.83
N ALA A 66 -3.68 -12.73 -22.00
CA ALA A 66 -3.88 -11.40 -22.57
C ALA A 66 -4.34 -11.49 -24.04
N SER A 67 -3.70 -12.32 -24.85
CA SER A 67 -4.08 -12.54 -26.25
C SER A 67 -5.49 -13.16 -26.37
N LEU A 68 -5.85 -14.10 -25.52
CA LEU A 68 -7.20 -14.69 -25.45
C LEU A 68 -8.23 -13.63 -25.08
N ASN A 69 -7.99 -12.86 -24.03
CA ASN A 69 -8.92 -11.81 -23.58
C ASN A 69 -9.11 -10.71 -24.63
N LYS A 70 -8.10 -10.42 -25.46
CA LYS A 70 -8.24 -9.50 -26.59
C LYS A 70 -9.25 -9.97 -27.62
N VAL A 71 -9.41 -11.27 -27.80
CA VAL A 71 -10.43 -11.85 -28.68
C VAL A 71 -11.75 -11.98 -27.95
N PHE A 72 -11.72 -12.45 -26.71
CA PHE A 72 -12.89 -12.78 -25.93
C PHE A 72 -13.74 -11.57 -25.52
N GLN A 73 -13.15 -10.37 -25.47
CA GLN A 73 -13.86 -9.12 -25.16
C GLN A 73 -15.04 -8.81 -26.10
N LYS A 74 -15.15 -9.46 -27.27
CA LYS A 74 -16.28 -9.28 -28.20
C LYS A 74 -17.53 -10.08 -27.80
N TYR A 75 -17.41 -10.99 -26.84
CA TYR A 75 -18.51 -11.80 -26.35
C TYR A 75 -19.20 -11.14 -25.15
N SER A 76 -20.50 -11.32 -25.06
CA SER A 76 -21.38 -10.74 -24.05
C SER A 76 -22.55 -11.70 -23.79
N TRP A 77 -23.53 -11.28 -22.96
CA TRP A 77 -24.76 -12.05 -22.83
C TRP A 77 -25.41 -12.24 -24.21
N ASP A 78 -25.61 -11.14 -24.96
CA ASP A 78 -26.28 -11.16 -26.26
C ASP A 78 -25.45 -11.85 -27.35
N ASN A 79 -24.11 -11.82 -27.23
CA ASN A 79 -23.19 -12.52 -28.11
C ASN A 79 -22.39 -13.57 -27.31
N LYS A 80 -22.99 -14.73 -27.06
CA LYS A 80 -22.41 -15.74 -26.15
C LYS A 80 -21.11 -16.36 -26.68
N SER A 81 -20.21 -16.63 -25.75
CA SER A 81 -18.93 -17.32 -25.95
C SER A 81 -19.09 -18.85 -25.99
N ILE A 82 -19.92 -19.34 -26.92
CA ILE A 82 -20.16 -20.78 -27.12
C ILE A 82 -18.87 -21.47 -27.60
N TRP A 83 -18.61 -22.69 -27.14
CA TRP A 83 -17.34 -23.38 -27.35
C TRP A 83 -16.98 -23.61 -28.83
N GLU A 84 -17.95 -23.93 -29.68
CA GLU A 84 -17.78 -24.05 -31.12
C GLU A 84 -17.23 -22.77 -31.75
N ARG A 85 -17.61 -21.60 -31.23
CA ARG A 85 -17.10 -20.30 -31.69
C ARG A 85 -15.70 -20.04 -31.16
N ILE A 86 -15.48 -20.26 -29.85
CA ILE A 86 -14.18 -20.09 -29.20
C ILE A 86 -13.10 -20.91 -29.91
N ARG A 87 -13.39 -22.15 -30.28
CA ARG A 87 -12.44 -23.05 -30.96
C ARG A 87 -11.97 -22.54 -32.33
N GLN A 88 -12.72 -21.64 -32.96
CA GLN A 88 -12.40 -21.06 -34.26
C GLN A 88 -11.68 -19.71 -34.16
N GLU A 89 -11.52 -19.18 -32.94
CA GLU A 89 -10.86 -17.90 -32.72
C GLU A 89 -9.37 -17.94 -32.99
N LYS A 90 -8.85 -16.85 -33.55
CA LYS A 90 -7.43 -16.65 -33.80
C LYS A 90 -6.86 -15.65 -32.82
N ILE A 91 -5.73 -15.98 -32.20
CA ILE A 91 -4.98 -15.08 -31.32
C ILE A 91 -3.67 -14.68 -32.00
N TYR A 92 -3.20 -13.45 -31.72
CA TYR A 92 -1.90 -12.98 -32.16
C TYR A 92 -0.82 -13.40 -31.16
N LEU A 93 0.25 -13.97 -31.69
CA LEU A 93 1.40 -14.47 -30.93
C LEU A 93 2.70 -14.08 -31.65
N PRO A 94 3.81 -13.86 -30.90
CA PRO A 94 5.12 -13.60 -31.48
C PRO A 94 5.67 -14.86 -32.14
N ILE A 95 6.34 -14.70 -33.29
CA ILE A 95 6.89 -15.79 -34.09
C ILE A 95 8.38 -15.54 -34.35
N LYS A 96 9.18 -16.59 -34.18
CA LYS A 96 10.60 -16.65 -34.58
C LYS A 96 10.85 -17.98 -35.28
N ASN A 97 11.48 -17.94 -36.46
CA ASN A 97 11.75 -19.14 -37.27
C ASN A 97 10.50 -19.99 -37.54
N LYS A 98 9.36 -19.34 -37.84
CA LYS A 98 8.04 -19.97 -38.09
C LYS A 98 7.44 -20.74 -36.88
N GLN A 99 8.02 -20.60 -35.69
CA GLN A 99 7.49 -21.15 -34.44
C GLN A 99 7.17 -20.03 -33.45
N ILE A 100 6.35 -20.32 -32.43
CA ILE A 100 6.03 -19.36 -31.37
C ILE A 100 7.32 -19.02 -30.61
N ASP A 101 7.61 -17.72 -30.48
CA ASP A 101 8.80 -17.24 -29.78
C ASP A 101 8.55 -17.19 -28.26
N PHE A 102 8.66 -18.35 -27.60
CA PHE A 102 8.50 -18.45 -26.14
C PHE A 102 9.58 -17.65 -25.38
N ASP A 103 10.80 -17.58 -25.90
CA ASP A 103 11.89 -16.79 -25.29
C ASP A 103 11.52 -15.31 -25.24
N PHE A 104 10.95 -14.77 -26.33
CA PHE A 104 10.42 -13.41 -26.34
C PHE A 104 9.30 -13.24 -25.33
N ILE A 105 8.31 -14.15 -25.31
CA ILE A 105 7.15 -14.07 -24.41
C ILE A 105 7.61 -13.97 -22.95
N GLU A 106 8.53 -14.85 -22.55
CA GLU A 106 9.05 -14.87 -21.18
C GLU A 106 9.77 -13.58 -20.82
N LYS A 107 10.70 -13.12 -21.67
CA LYS A 107 11.45 -11.88 -21.45
C LYS A 107 10.51 -10.68 -21.41
N PHE A 108 9.54 -10.61 -22.31
CA PHE A 108 8.58 -9.52 -22.40
C PHE A 108 7.74 -9.40 -21.13
N VAL A 109 7.15 -10.51 -20.66
CA VAL A 109 6.32 -10.49 -19.44
C VAL A 109 7.15 -10.10 -18.23
N VAL A 110 8.36 -10.65 -18.07
CA VAL A 110 9.26 -10.28 -16.96
C VAL A 110 9.64 -8.80 -16.99
N LEU A 111 9.90 -8.23 -18.17
CA LEU A 111 10.22 -6.80 -18.31
C LEU A 111 9.03 -5.92 -17.95
N ILE A 112 7.82 -6.26 -18.42
CA ILE A 112 6.60 -5.52 -18.08
C ILE A 112 6.34 -5.57 -16.58
N GLU A 113 6.42 -6.75 -15.95
CA GLU A 113 6.27 -6.89 -14.50
C GLU A 113 7.29 -6.01 -13.74
N LYS A 114 8.55 -6.00 -14.18
CA LYS A 114 9.60 -5.14 -13.60
C LYS A 114 9.28 -3.65 -13.73
N ILE A 115 8.80 -3.20 -14.89
CA ILE A 115 8.44 -1.80 -15.13
C ILE A 115 7.28 -1.39 -14.22
N ILE A 116 6.20 -2.17 -14.20
CA ILE A 116 5.02 -1.90 -13.37
C ILE A 116 5.41 -1.80 -11.89
N VAL A 117 6.23 -2.75 -11.41
CA VAL A 117 6.71 -2.74 -10.03
C VAL A 117 7.56 -1.51 -9.74
N LYS A 118 8.43 -1.09 -10.66
CA LYS A 118 9.25 0.12 -10.53
C LYS A 118 8.39 1.38 -10.44
N GLU A 119 7.41 1.53 -11.32
CA GLU A 119 6.52 2.70 -11.35
C GLU A 119 5.65 2.79 -10.08
N LEU A 120 5.06 1.67 -9.65
CA LEU A 120 4.29 1.61 -8.41
C LEU A 120 5.14 2.00 -7.19
N LYS A 121 6.39 1.55 -7.13
CA LYS A 121 7.34 1.91 -6.06
C LYS A 121 7.65 3.40 -6.06
N ALA A 122 7.93 3.98 -7.22
CA ALA A 122 8.20 5.41 -7.34
C ALA A 122 6.99 6.25 -6.88
N ALA A 123 5.77 5.87 -7.29
CA ALA A 123 4.54 6.53 -6.87
C ALA A 123 4.35 6.47 -5.35
N HIS A 124 4.51 5.29 -4.74
CA HIS A 124 4.37 5.13 -3.29
C HIS A 124 5.45 5.89 -2.50
N MET A 125 6.69 5.88 -2.99
CA MET A 125 7.78 6.63 -2.38
C MET A 125 7.52 8.14 -2.43
N ALA A 126 7.00 8.65 -3.54
CA ALA A 126 6.62 10.06 -3.66
C ALA A 126 5.50 10.43 -2.69
N GLU A 127 4.50 9.55 -2.52
CA GLU A 127 3.43 9.74 -1.55
C GLU A 127 3.97 9.77 -0.10
N LEU A 128 4.83 8.82 0.26
CA LEU A 128 5.45 8.76 1.58
C LEU A 128 6.30 10.01 1.88
N LYS A 129 7.07 10.49 0.91
CA LYS A 129 7.82 11.75 1.01
C LYS A 129 6.91 12.94 1.26
N ALA A 130 5.80 13.03 0.53
CA ALA A 130 4.82 14.10 0.73
C ALA A 130 4.24 14.08 2.16
N TYR A 131 3.97 12.90 2.71
CA TYR A 131 3.55 12.76 4.10
C TYR A 131 4.64 13.19 5.11
N LEU A 132 5.90 12.80 4.89
CA LEU A 132 7.01 13.20 5.76
C LEU A 132 7.21 14.72 5.78
N LEU A 133 7.13 15.37 4.61
CA LEU A 133 7.20 16.83 4.50
C LEU A 133 6.01 17.50 5.22
N ALA A 134 4.80 17.01 5.00
CA ALA A 134 3.58 17.57 5.61
C ALA A 134 3.53 17.40 7.15
N THR A 135 4.19 16.37 7.68
CA THR A 135 4.26 16.10 9.13
C THR A 135 5.43 16.79 9.82
N GLY A 136 6.25 17.55 9.08
CA GLY A 136 7.39 18.32 9.62
C GLY A 136 8.65 17.49 9.87
N PHE A 137 8.78 16.33 9.22
CA PHE A 137 9.99 15.50 9.28
C PHE A 137 11.06 15.91 8.26
N GLU A 138 10.73 16.72 7.24
CA GLU A 138 11.70 17.38 6.37
C GLU A 138 11.48 18.90 6.40
N GLU A 139 12.55 19.69 6.54
CA GLU A 139 12.49 21.15 6.46
C GLU A 139 12.16 21.60 5.02
N ASN A 140 11.19 22.49 4.89
CA ASN A 140 10.72 23.04 3.61
C ASN A 140 11.78 24.00 3.00
N GLU A 141 12.35 23.65 1.85
CA GLU A 141 13.36 24.45 1.11
C GLU A 141 12.82 25.72 0.44
N ALA A 142 11.65 26.22 0.82
CA ALA A 142 11.08 27.44 0.26
C ALA A 142 11.63 28.69 0.94
N THR A 143 12.96 28.85 0.96
CA THR A 143 13.67 30.12 1.13
C THR A 143 15.12 29.81 0.85
N HIS A 144 15.66 30.20 -0.31
CA HIS A 144 17.07 30.60 -0.53
C HIS A 144 17.21 30.90 -2.03
N THR A 145 16.85 32.12 -2.42
CA THR A 145 17.32 32.71 -3.69
C THR A 145 18.71 33.28 -3.45
N HIS A 146 19.80 32.63 -3.91
CA HIS A 146 21.08 33.35 -4.08
C HIS A 146 21.96 32.78 -5.19
N THR A 147 22.62 33.70 -5.88
CA THR A 147 23.72 33.50 -6.83
C THR A 147 24.89 32.77 -6.17
N HIS A 148 25.09 31.49 -6.49
CA HIS A 148 26.11 30.66 -5.84
C HIS A 148 27.53 30.87 -6.39
N THR A 149 28.48 31.11 -5.49
CA THR A 149 29.92 30.97 -5.70
C THR A 149 30.30 29.50 -5.97
N HIS A 150 31.47 29.23 -6.56
CA HIS A 150 31.92 27.85 -6.89
C HIS A 150 31.93 26.93 -5.65
N ARG A 151 32.30 27.49 -4.49
CA ARG A 151 32.35 26.79 -3.20
C ARG A 151 30.96 26.42 -2.65
N GLU A 152 29.95 27.24 -2.91
CA GLU A 152 28.57 26.94 -2.51
C GLU A 152 27.96 25.85 -3.40
N ARG A 153 28.25 25.87 -4.70
CA ARG A 153 27.82 24.80 -5.63
C ARG A 153 28.42 23.44 -5.26
N GLU A 154 29.66 23.41 -4.78
CA GLU A 154 30.27 22.16 -4.31
C GLU A 154 29.59 21.62 -3.05
N ARG A 155 29.28 22.48 -2.07
CA ARG A 155 28.53 22.10 -0.87
C ARG A 155 27.13 21.59 -1.20
N GLU A 156 26.44 22.22 -2.16
CA GLU A 156 25.12 21.75 -2.62
C GLU A 156 25.20 20.39 -3.31
N ARG A 157 26.22 20.16 -4.14
CA ARG A 157 26.45 18.85 -4.76
C ARG A 157 26.75 17.77 -3.72
N GLU A 158 27.50 18.10 -2.69
CA GLU A 158 27.80 17.18 -1.58
C GLU A 158 26.52 16.82 -0.81
N ARG A 159 25.72 17.81 -0.40
CA ARG A 159 24.40 17.57 0.21
C ARG A 159 23.47 16.77 -0.70
N ALA A 160 23.47 17.04 -2.00
CA ALA A 160 22.66 16.30 -2.95
C ALA A 160 23.10 14.83 -3.08
N ARG A 161 24.42 14.56 -3.03
CA ARG A 161 24.95 13.19 -3.01
C ARG A 161 24.59 12.46 -1.72
N GLU A 162 24.74 13.11 -0.57
CA GLU A 162 24.34 12.54 0.72
C GLU A 162 22.84 12.20 0.74
N ARG A 163 21.99 13.11 0.24
CA ARG A 163 20.56 12.86 0.08
C ARG A 163 20.27 11.71 -0.88
N ALA A 164 20.97 11.64 -2.00
CA ALA A 164 20.80 10.54 -2.96
C ALA A 164 21.24 9.19 -2.38
N ALA A 165 22.31 9.17 -1.58
CA ALA A 165 22.78 7.97 -0.90
C ALA A 165 21.77 7.50 0.16
N PHE A 166 21.28 8.43 0.99
CA PHE A 166 20.24 8.18 1.98
C PHE A 166 18.95 7.68 1.33
N GLN A 167 18.55 8.28 0.21
CA GLN A 167 17.39 7.86 -0.56
C GLN A 167 17.55 6.42 -1.09
N ALA A 168 18.73 6.08 -1.62
CA ALA A 168 19.01 4.73 -2.11
C ALA A 168 18.96 3.68 -0.99
N GLU A 169 19.42 4.03 0.22
CA GLU A 169 19.35 3.17 1.40
C GLU A 169 17.89 2.91 1.82
N ILE A 170 17.04 3.95 1.85
CA ILE A 170 15.60 3.79 2.12
C ILE A 170 14.94 2.91 1.05
N GLU A 171 15.29 3.10 -0.22
CA GLU A 171 14.76 2.29 -1.31
C GLU A 171 15.14 0.82 -1.15
N ASP A 172 16.41 0.51 -0.85
CA ASP A 172 16.87 -0.85 -0.61
C ASP A 172 16.14 -1.50 0.57
N LEU A 173 16.02 -0.79 1.69
CA LEU A 173 15.30 -1.27 2.88
C LEU A 173 13.83 -1.57 2.56
N TYR A 174 13.17 -0.68 1.82
CA TYR A 174 11.79 -0.88 1.39
C TYR A 174 11.64 -2.08 0.45
N LEU A 175 12.57 -2.24 -0.50
CA LEU A 175 12.59 -3.34 -1.48
C LEU A 175 12.78 -4.71 -0.84
N ASN A 176 13.61 -4.77 0.21
CA ASN A 176 13.97 -6.01 0.88
C ASN A 176 13.05 -6.32 2.09
N THR A 177 11.99 -5.54 2.30
CA THR A 177 11.03 -5.73 3.39
C THR A 177 9.71 -6.35 2.90
N ILE A 178 9.19 -7.32 3.66
CA ILE A 178 7.87 -7.91 3.42
C ILE A 178 6.82 -7.09 4.19
N TRP A 179 5.90 -6.47 3.46
CA TRP A 179 4.80 -5.69 4.03
C TRP A 179 3.52 -6.51 4.13
N LYS A 180 2.77 -6.33 5.23
CA LYS A 180 1.48 -6.98 5.48
C LYS A 180 0.48 -5.98 6.04
N GLU A 181 -0.80 -6.18 5.74
CA GLU A 181 -1.89 -5.40 6.31
C GLU A 181 -2.18 -5.78 7.77
N PHE A 182 -2.46 -4.77 8.58
CA PHE A 182 -2.84 -4.91 9.98
C PHE A 182 -4.02 -3.99 10.29
N ARG A 183 -4.97 -4.43 11.12
CA ARG A 183 -6.01 -3.53 11.62
C ARG A 183 -5.40 -2.65 12.71
N ILE A 184 -5.80 -1.37 12.76
CA ILE A 184 -5.34 -0.43 13.80
C ILE A 184 -5.55 -1.01 15.20
N LYS A 185 -6.70 -1.64 15.45
CA LYS A 185 -7.03 -2.27 16.74
C LYS A 185 -6.12 -3.46 17.10
N ASP A 186 -5.46 -4.08 16.13
CA ASP A 186 -4.55 -5.20 16.38
C ASP A 186 -3.18 -4.67 16.85
N ILE A 187 -2.83 -3.43 16.49
CA ILE A 187 -1.56 -2.76 16.82
C ILE A 187 -1.70 -1.85 18.04
N PHE A 188 -2.81 -1.14 18.16
CA PHE A 188 -3.03 -0.09 19.15
C PHE A 188 -4.23 -0.39 20.06
N ASP A 189 -4.09 -0.05 21.33
CA ASP A 189 -5.22 0.24 22.21
C ASP A 189 -5.73 1.64 21.88
N VAL A 190 -6.98 1.72 21.44
CA VAL A 190 -7.64 2.99 21.12
C VAL A 190 -8.55 3.35 22.29
N SER A 191 -8.18 4.39 23.04
CA SER A 191 -8.98 4.89 24.15
C SER A 191 -9.48 6.30 23.90
N SER A 192 -10.59 6.65 24.54
CA SER A 192 -10.95 8.06 24.73
C SER A 192 -9.89 8.75 25.59
N SER A 193 -9.84 10.08 25.53
CA SER A 193 -9.06 10.84 26.49
C SER A 193 -9.54 10.59 27.92
N ASN A 194 -8.61 10.67 28.87
CA ASN A 194 -8.94 10.51 30.29
C ASN A 194 -9.91 11.59 30.81
N LYS A 195 -9.90 12.78 30.21
CA LYS A 195 -10.89 13.84 30.42
C LYS A 195 -10.86 14.84 29.27
N VAL A 196 -12.03 15.37 28.92
CA VAL A 196 -12.14 16.54 28.05
C VAL A 196 -11.95 17.80 28.89
N ILE A 197 -10.88 18.54 28.62
CA ILE A 197 -10.62 19.83 29.26
C ILE A 197 -10.99 20.92 28.26
N HIS A 198 -11.87 21.85 28.66
CA HIS A 198 -12.26 22.96 27.81
C HIS A 198 -11.29 24.12 27.98
N ALA A 199 -10.79 24.66 26.87
CA ALA A 199 -9.75 25.69 26.87
C ALA A 199 -10.14 26.97 27.63
N ASN A 200 -11.44 27.30 27.70
CA ASN A 200 -11.95 28.47 28.43
C ASN A 200 -12.01 28.26 29.96
N LYS A 201 -11.78 27.05 30.45
CA LYS A 201 -11.82 26.71 31.89
C LYS A 201 -10.44 26.56 32.52
N VAL A 202 -9.37 26.73 31.75
CA VAL A 202 -7.99 26.52 32.21
C VAL A 202 -7.08 27.65 31.76
N LYS A 203 -6.08 27.96 32.58
CA LYS A 203 -5.00 28.86 32.20
C LYS A 203 -4.00 28.11 31.32
N ILE A 204 -3.80 28.60 30.10
CA ILE A 204 -2.85 28.04 29.13
C ILE A 204 -1.60 28.90 29.15
N HIS A 205 -0.46 28.26 29.36
CA HIS A 205 0.87 28.87 29.31
C HIS A 205 1.52 28.55 27.97
N ASP A 206 2.15 29.53 27.32
CA ASP A 206 2.83 29.29 26.04
C ASP A 206 4.12 28.47 26.21
N THR A 207 4.76 28.58 27.38
CA THR A 207 5.97 27.83 27.75
C THR A 207 5.68 26.83 28.88
N GLN A 208 6.45 25.75 28.90
CA GLN A 208 6.34 24.77 29.98
C GLN A 208 6.98 25.34 31.25
N ILE A 209 6.21 25.34 32.33
CA ILE A 209 6.63 25.78 33.66
C ILE A 209 6.42 24.62 34.65
N PRO A 210 6.97 24.68 35.87
CA PRO A 210 6.79 23.59 36.84
C PRO A 210 5.32 23.23 37.04
N ASN A 211 5.04 21.92 37.09
CA ASN A 211 3.71 21.34 37.21
C ASN A 211 2.73 21.60 36.05
N THR A 212 3.19 22.05 34.87
CA THR A 212 2.36 22.09 33.67
C THR A 212 2.73 20.99 32.65
N TYR A 213 1.72 20.55 31.92
CA TYR A 213 1.82 19.48 30.92
C TYR A 213 1.21 19.96 29.59
N PRO A 214 1.64 19.40 28.43
CA PRO A 214 1.14 19.81 27.13
C PRO A 214 -0.38 19.62 27.06
N TYR A 215 -1.04 20.60 26.47
CA TYR A 215 -2.46 20.58 26.22
C TYR A 215 -2.69 20.41 24.71
N VAL A 216 -3.02 19.18 24.33
CA VAL A 216 -3.16 18.75 22.94
C VAL A 216 -4.60 18.92 22.47
N VAL A 217 -4.76 19.58 21.33
CA VAL A 217 -6.06 19.89 20.73
C VAL A 217 -6.04 19.59 19.23
N ARG A 218 -7.16 19.83 18.57
CA ARG A 218 -7.38 19.58 17.13
C ARG A 218 -6.77 20.68 16.24
N GLN A 219 -5.49 20.98 16.42
CA GLN A 219 -4.76 21.92 15.57
C GLN A 219 -3.66 21.22 14.79
N SER A 220 -3.31 21.75 13.62
CA SER A 220 -2.28 21.18 12.73
C SER A 220 -0.86 21.59 13.08
N LYS A 221 -0.68 22.63 13.89
CA LYS A 221 0.63 23.18 14.24
C LYS A 221 1.16 22.58 15.54
N ASN A 222 2.47 22.64 15.70
CA ASN A 222 3.18 22.34 16.96
C ASN A 222 2.79 20.98 17.57
N ASN A 223 2.71 19.93 16.74
CA ASN A 223 2.36 18.58 17.19
C ASN A 223 1.01 18.51 17.96
N GLY A 224 0.07 19.40 17.62
CA GLY A 224 -1.23 19.55 18.27
C GLY A 224 -1.22 20.33 19.60
N ILE A 225 -0.06 20.75 20.10
CA ILE A 225 0.10 21.37 21.43
C ILE A 225 -0.29 22.84 21.41
N LYS A 226 -1.36 23.21 22.12
CA LYS A 226 -1.86 24.60 22.23
C LYS A 226 -1.08 25.43 23.23
N GLY A 227 -0.43 24.75 24.18
CA GLY A 227 0.32 25.32 25.28
C GLY A 227 0.37 24.30 26.41
N TYR A 228 0.65 24.76 27.62
CA TYR A 228 0.83 23.93 28.79
C TYR A 228 -0.17 24.34 29.87
N ILE A 229 -0.78 23.35 30.54
CA ILE A 229 -1.78 23.59 31.58
C ILE A 229 -1.43 22.84 32.87
N HIS A 230 -1.86 23.41 33.99
CA HIS A 230 -1.88 22.73 35.28
C HIS A 230 -3.29 22.22 35.54
N GLU A 231 -3.45 20.91 35.68
CA GLU A 231 -4.71 20.27 36.06
C GLU A 231 -4.43 18.98 36.84
N ASN A 232 -5.47 18.37 37.39
CA ASN A 232 -5.35 17.12 38.13
C ASN A 232 -4.67 16.02 37.30
N LEU A 233 -3.56 15.53 37.83
CA LEU A 233 -2.66 14.57 37.18
C LEU A 233 -3.33 13.23 36.83
N GLN A 234 -4.45 12.87 37.47
CA GLN A 234 -5.22 11.66 37.14
C GLN A 234 -5.81 11.71 35.72
N PHE A 235 -5.97 12.90 35.15
CA PHE A 235 -6.51 13.10 33.81
C PHE A 235 -5.43 13.16 32.71
N LEU A 236 -4.16 12.93 33.06
CA LEU A 236 -3.08 12.86 32.09
C LEU A 236 -3.20 11.61 31.23
N ASN A 237 -3.15 11.80 29.92
CA ASN A 237 -2.93 10.71 28.98
C ASN A 237 -1.45 10.29 29.02
N PRO A 238 -1.16 9.00 28.79
CA PRO A 238 0.20 8.46 28.86
C PRO A 238 1.14 9.10 27.83
N ALA A 239 2.44 9.12 28.14
CA ALA A 239 3.48 9.46 27.18
C ALA A 239 3.68 8.34 26.15
N ASN A 240 4.40 8.63 25.06
CA ASN A 240 4.72 7.71 23.96
C ASN A 240 3.47 7.11 23.31
N THR A 241 2.45 7.93 23.13
CA THR A 241 1.22 7.58 22.42
C THR A 241 0.97 8.52 21.25
N ILE A 242 0.07 8.13 20.35
CA ILE A 242 -0.40 8.99 19.27
C ILE A 242 -1.72 9.63 19.70
N SER A 243 -1.79 10.96 19.67
CA SER A 243 -3.04 11.71 19.80
C SER A 243 -3.69 11.84 18.43
N PHE A 244 -4.96 11.44 18.31
CA PHE A 244 -5.73 11.48 17.07
C PHE A 244 -6.93 12.43 17.20
N ALA A 245 -6.90 13.54 16.47
CA ALA A 245 -7.99 14.50 16.39
C ALA A 245 -9.08 13.97 15.44
N GLN A 246 -10.24 13.59 15.97
CA GLN A 246 -11.26 12.87 15.20
C GLN A 246 -11.87 13.71 14.07
N ASP A 247 -12.09 15.01 14.30
CA ASP A 247 -12.78 15.87 13.32
C ASP A 247 -11.87 16.31 12.17
N THR A 248 -10.54 16.36 12.41
CA THR A 248 -9.56 16.82 11.42
C THR A 248 -8.66 15.69 10.91
N PHE A 249 -8.82 14.48 11.44
CA PHE A 249 -8.01 13.29 11.17
C PHE A 249 -6.49 13.46 11.38
N LEU A 250 -6.07 14.48 12.12
CA LEU A 250 -4.66 14.76 12.40
C LEU A 250 -4.14 13.86 13.51
N SER A 251 -2.94 13.30 13.33
CA SER A 251 -2.28 12.40 14.28
C SER A 251 -0.92 12.94 14.69
N PHE A 252 -0.61 12.92 15.98
CA PHE A 252 0.62 13.49 16.54
C PHE A 252 1.22 12.60 17.61
N VAL A 253 2.56 12.46 17.62
CA VAL A 253 3.28 11.65 18.61
C VAL A 253 3.51 12.46 19.88
N GLN A 254 2.98 12.02 21.01
CA GLN A 254 3.13 12.71 22.29
C GLN A 254 4.24 12.07 23.11
N LYS A 255 5.41 12.72 23.16
CA LYS A 255 6.61 12.22 23.86
C LYS A 255 6.51 12.26 25.39
N GLN A 256 5.68 13.14 25.95
CA GLN A 256 5.44 13.27 27.39
C GLN A 256 3.96 13.12 27.72
N LYS A 257 3.63 12.93 29.00
CA LYS A 257 2.23 12.87 29.47
C LYS A 257 1.54 14.20 29.15
N TYR A 258 0.27 14.14 28.76
CA TYR A 258 -0.44 15.31 28.23
C TYR A 258 -1.93 15.31 28.56
N PHE A 259 -2.50 16.50 28.57
CA PHE A 259 -3.94 16.72 28.64
C PHE A 259 -4.52 16.93 27.25
N THR A 260 -5.83 16.74 27.09
CA THR A 260 -6.49 16.88 25.79
C THR A 260 -7.80 17.65 25.86
N GLY A 261 -8.10 18.35 24.77
CA GLY A 261 -9.42 18.92 24.52
C GLY A 261 -10.44 17.89 24.01
N ASN A 262 -11.55 18.39 23.49
CA ASN A 262 -12.63 17.55 22.96
C ASN A 262 -12.23 16.85 21.65
N ASN A 263 -12.85 15.69 21.38
CA ASN A 263 -12.70 14.91 20.14
C ASN A 263 -11.25 14.51 19.81
N VAL A 264 -10.47 14.14 20.84
CA VAL A 264 -9.13 13.55 20.69
C VAL A 264 -9.14 12.13 21.26
N LYS A 265 -8.70 11.15 20.46
CA LYS A 265 -8.44 9.77 20.89
C LYS A 265 -6.97 9.56 21.17
N VAL A 266 -6.67 8.57 22.00
CA VAL A 266 -5.31 8.16 22.35
C VAL A 266 -5.07 6.77 21.79
N LEU A 267 -4.05 6.64 20.95
CA LEU A 267 -3.60 5.37 20.38
C LEU A 267 -2.31 4.97 21.08
N LYS A 268 -2.39 3.91 21.90
CA LYS A 268 -1.25 3.36 22.63
C LYS A 268 -0.81 2.06 21.98
N TYR A 269 0.47 1.94 21.65
CA TYR A 269 1.01 0.72 21.04
C TYR A 269 0.93 -0.48 22.00
N LYS A 270 0.48 -1.64 21.51
CA LYS A 270 0.31 -2.87 22.29
C LYS A 270 1.59 -3.70 22.46
N GLY A 271 2.54 -3.54 21.54
CA GLY A 271 3.70 -4.44 21.49
C GLY A 271 4.69 -4.23 22.65
N LYS A 272 5.35 -5.32 23.05
CA LYS A 272 6.37 -5.34 24.11
C LYS A 272 7.78 -4.96 23.64
N ASN A 273 7.96 -4.72 22.34
CA ASN A 273 9.26 -4.36 21.78
C ASN A 273 9.66 -2.98 22.32
N LYS A 274 10.66 -2.94 23.20
CA LYS A 274 11.30 -1.70 23.62
C LYS A 274 11.92 -1.08 22.37
N ILE A 275 11.36 0.02 21.89
CA ILE A 275 12.05 0.90 20.95
C ILE A 275 13.32 1.34 21.69
N LYS A 276 14.49 0.85 21.29
CA LYS A 276 15.76 1.40 21.78
C LYS A 276 15.78 2.85 21.32
N GLN A 277 15.64 3.79 22.26
CA GLN A 277 15.98 5.17 21.97
C GLN A 277 17.51 5.20 21.92
N ASN A 278 18.07 5.32 20.72
CA ASN A 278 19.46 5.70 20.60
C ASN A 278 19.51 7.20 20.95
N HIS A 279 20.31 7.53 21.96
CA HIS A 279 20.66 8.90 22.36
C HIS A 279 21.59 9.52 21.32
#